data_AF-A0A1G8AXV5-F1
#
_entry.id   AF-A0A1G8AXV5-F1
#
_cell.length_a   1.000
_cell.length_b   1.000
_cell.length_c   1.000
_cell.angle_alpha   90.00
_cell.angle_beta   90.00
_cell.angle_gamma   90.00
#
_symmetry.space_group_name_H-M   'P 1'
#
loop_
_entity.id
_entity.type
_entity.pdbx_description
1 polymer ?
#
loop_
_entity_poly.entity_id
_entity_poly.type
_entity_poly.pdbx_seq_one_letter_code
_entity_poly.pdbx_strand_id
1 'polypeptide(L)'
;MKKSVWMLACSAVLALSACGPNEQLQEEQAQNNNTPKESQEEIEKTDKHDTPPVVNEVIALGYEKMNEFYKQGWQRADFNIVEAKEVIDAFIPETKEAVEHAEKPHVKRDLQDVHDRLTTFSKQLEENMKMAGLERDDHFAGLYRLYRDLNYYIRGSADTEPANSSNTAHVHMKKALENGEVARDVRDAFNLLPRDIQEYLKNDSVHTLRMFVESDGFRKALIDMEKQQDVLKKQDVASLIGAIEDNQTSKEDTI
;
A
#
# COMPACT_ATOMS: atom_id res chain seq x y z
N MET A 1 19.54 -42.23 3.38
CA MET A 1 19.66 -40.83 3.83
C MET A 1 20.80 -40.17 3.05
N LYS A 2 20.48 -39.35 2.06
CA LYS A 2 21.46 -38.52 1.33
C LYS A 2 20.87 -37.11 1.29
N LYS A 3 21.53 -36.19 2.00
CA LYS A 3 21.23 -34.76 1.99
C LYS A 3 21.91 -34.17 0.76
N SER A 4 21.14 -33.49 -0.08
CA SER A 4 21.65 -32.71 -1.21
C SER A 4 21.34 -31.26 -0.92
N VAL A 5 22.37 -30.52 -0.50
CA VAL A 5 22.37 -29.06 -0.39
C VAL A 5 22.74 -28.52 -1.76
N TRP A 6 21.90 -27.68 -2.34
CA TRP A 6 22.26 -26.83 -3.48
C TRP A 6 21.94 -25.39 -3.09
N MET A 7 22.96 -24.69 -2.60
CA MET A 7 23.07 -23.24 -2.70
C MET A 7 23.70 -22.94 -4.05
N LEU A 8 23.03 -22.14 -4.88
CA LEU A 8 23.65 -21.50 -6.03
C LEU A 8 23.31 -20.02 -5.99
N ALA A 9 24.37 -19.25 -5.74
CA ALA A 9 24.44 -17.81 -5.81
C ALA A 9 24.37 -17.34 -7.28
N CYS A 10 23.70 -16.23 -7.51
CA CYS A 10 23.89 -15.40 -8.71
C CYS A 10 24.00 -13.93 -8.27
N SER A 11 25.22 -13.54 -7.91
CA SER A 11 25.64 -12.14 -7.87
C SER A 11 26.12 -11.75 -9.27
N ALA A 12 25.47 -10.76 -9.89
CA ALA A 12 26.01 -10.09 -11.07
C ALA A 12 26.13 -8.60 -10.78
N VAL A 13 27.36 -8.20 -10.47
CA VAL A 13 27.83 -6.81 -10.40
C VAL A 13 28.05 -6.33 -11.82
N LEU A 14 27.48 -5.18 -12.20
CA LEU A 14 27.92 -4.44 -13.38
C LEU A 14 28.60 -3.14 -12.95
N ALA A 15 29.87 -3.07 -13.30
CA ALA A 15 30.81 -2.02 -12.99
C ALA A 15 30.64 -0.79 -13.88
N LEU A 16 30.88 0.35 -13.25
CA LEU A 16 31.11 1.67 -13.85
C LEU A 16 32.21 1.63 -14.93
N SER A 17 32.00 2.38 -16.00
CA SER A 17 33.08 2.91 -16.84
C SER A 17 33.01 4.44 -16.78
N ALA A 18 34.17 5.05 -16.50
CA ALA A 18 34.38 6.47 -16.32
C ALA A 18 35.38 7.01 -17.36
N CYS A 19 35.36 8.34 -17.51
CA CYS A 19 36.26 9.26 -18.26
C CYS A 19 35.87 9.51 -19.74
N GLY A 20 35.78 10.75 -20.24
CA GLY A 20 36.23 12.05 -19.70
C GLY A 20 35.56 13.28 -20.39
N PRO A 21 35.99 14.51 -20.07
CA PRO A 21 35.18 15.74 -20.21
C PRO A 21 35.59 16.66 -21.38
N ASN A 22 34.81 17.75 -21.54
CA ASN A 22 34.93 18.95 -22.39
C ASN A 22 34.36 18.88 -23.82
N GLU A 23 33.29 19.63 -24.10
CA GLU A 23 33.35 20.97 -24.75
C GLU A 23 31.95 21.61 -24.86
N GLN A 24 31.92 22.94 -24.73
CA GLN A 24 30.73 23.81 -24.75
C GLN A 24 30.16 23.95 -26.17
N LEU A 25 28.85 23.79 -26.33
CA LEU A 25 28.02 24.42 -27.38
C LEU A 25 26.60 24.59 -26.78
N GLN A 26 26.22 25.82 -26.41
CA GLN A 26 25.40 26.77 -27.17
C GLN A 26 23.97 26.28 -27.51
N GLU A 27 23.05 27.16 -27.16
CA GLU A 27 21.59 27.17 -27.33
C GLU A 27 21.08 26.56 -28.64
N GLU A 28 20.05 25.72 -28.55
CA GLU A 28 18.97 25.73 -29.53
C GLU A 28 17.65 25.26 -28.89
N GLN A 29 16.71 26.20 -28.77
CA GLN A 29 15.30 25.91 -28.54
C GLN A 29 14.76 25.21 -29.78
N ALA A 30 14.28 23.97 -29.63
CA ALA A 30 13.40 23.34 -30.60
C ALA A 30 12.25 22.67 -29.86
N GLN A 31 11.06 23.25 -30.04
CA GLN A 31 9.77 22.62 -29.78
C GLN A 31 9.68 21.30 -30.55
N ASN A 32 9.58 20.18 -29.83
CA ASN A 32 8.63 19.11 -30.16
C ASN A 32 8.75 18.03 -29.08
N ASN A 33 7.66 17.74 -28.39
CA ASN A 33 7.27 16.37 -28.12
C ASN A 33 5.79 16.38 -27.73
N ASN A 34 4.98 16.06 -28.74
CA ASN A 34 3.69 15.41 -28.56
C ASN A 34 3.90 14.15 -27.72
N THR A 35 3.71 14.25 -26.42
CA THR A 35 3.45 13.08 -25.59
C THR A 35 1.94 12.83 -25.65
N PRO A 36 1.50 11.65 -26.12
CA PRO A 36 0.09 11.27 -26.03
C PRO A 36 -0.31 11.32 -24.55
N LYS A 37 -1.33 12.12 -24.24
CA LYS A 37 -2.11 11.95 -23.01
C LYS A 37 -2.74 10.57 -23.11
N GLU A 38 -2.08 9.57 -22.54
CA GLU A 38 -2.75 8.33 -22.18
C GLU A 38 -3.88 8.68 -21.22
N SER A 39 -5.06 8.24 -21.65
CA SER A 39 -6.34 8.26 -20.97
C SER A 39 -6.19 8.08 -19.47
N GLN A 40 -6.51 9.14 -18.72
CA GLN A 40 -7.03 8.97 -17.37
C GLN A 40 -8.36 8.25 -17.53
N GLU A 41 -8.33 6.92 -17.39
CA GLU A 41 -9.53 6.14 -17.18
C GLU A 41 -10.27 6.75 -16.01
N GLU A 42 -11.49 7.17 -16.32
CA GLU A 42 -12.44 7.71 -15.38
C GLU A 42 -12.73 6.60 -14.37
N ILE A 43 -12.06 6.64 -13.22
CA ILE A 43 -12.43 5.81 -12.07
C ILE A 43 -13.87 6.20 -11.75
N GLU A 44 -14.79 5.34 -12.17
CA GLU A 44 -16.21 5.50 -11.90
C GLU A 44 -16.35 5.63 -10.37
N LYS A 45 -16.77 6.83 -9.93
CA LYS A 45 -16.89 7.23 -8.52
C LYS A 45 -18.07 6.50 -7.86
N THR A 46 -18.01 5.19 -7.79
CA THR A 46 -18.98 4.37 -7.05
C THR A 46 -18.69 4.49 -5.57
N ASP A 47 -19.38 5.43 -4.89
CA ASP A 47 -19.83 5.36 -3.48
C ASP A 47 -20.01 6.74 -2.80
N LYS A 48 -19.75 7.86 -3.51
CA LYS A 48 -19.84 9.22 -2.94
C LYS A 48 -21.19 9.59 -2.29
N HIS A 49 -22.29 8.93 -2.66
CA HIS A 49 -23.63 9.31 -2.23
C HIS A 49 -24.21 8.51 -1.06
N ASP A 50 -23.60 7.38 -0.67
CA ASP A 50 -24.13 6.49 0.37
C ASP A 50 -23.26 6.43 1.63
N THR A 51 -22.31 7.36 1.79
CA THR A 51 -21.48 7.42 3.00
C THR A 51 -22.07 8.41 4.00
N PRO A 52 -22.35 8.01 5.26
CA PRO A 52 -22.86 8.91 6.29
C PRO A 52 -21.97 10.15 6.47
N PRO A 53 -22.53 11.35 6.70
CA PRO A 53 -21.75 12.59 6.79
C PRO A 53 -20.60 12.53 7.80
N VAL A 54 -20.83 11.96 8.99
CA VAL A 54 -19.81 11.79 10.05
C VAL A 54 -18.64 10.93 9.57
N VAL A 55 -18.92 9.85 8.85
CA VAL A 55 -17.88 8.97 8.28
C VAL A 55 -17.06 9.71 7.22
N ASN A 56 -17.74 10.43 6.33
CA ASN A 56 -17.07 11.20 5.28
C ASN A 56 -16.20 12.34 5.86
N GLU A 57 -16.66 13.00 6.92
CA GLU A 57 -15.94 14.07 7.61
C GLU A 57 -14.67 13.55 8.28
N VAL A 58 -14.76 12.48 9.07
CA VAL A 58 -13.58 11.87 9.72
C VAL A 58 -12.54 11.41 8.70
N ILE A 59 -12.97 10.79 7.59
CA ILE A 59 -12.04 10.38 6.52
C ILE A 59 -11.36 11.61 5.89
N ALA A 60 -12.12 12.67 5.62
CA ALA A 60 -11.61 13.88 4.98
C ALA A 60 -10.59 14.60 5.87
N LEU A 61 -10.97 14.90 7.11
CA LEU A 61 -10.15 15.64 8.07
C LEU A 61 -8.93 14.82 8.51
N GLY A 62 -9.12 13.52 8.74
CA GLY A 62 -8.03 12.61 9.08
C GLY A 62 -6.99 12.50 7.96
N TYR A 63 -7.43 12.39 6.70
CA TYR A 63 -6.51 12.43 5.55
C TYR A 63 -5.77 13.75 5.46
N GLU A 64 -6.48 14.87 5.57
CA GLU A 64 -5.87 16.21 5.51
C GLU A 64 -4.76 16.37 6.57
N LYS A 65 -5.05 15.98 7.81
CA LYS A 65 -4.11 16.12 8.94
C LYS A 65 -2.94 15.17 8.85
N MET A 66 -3.16 13.91 8.48
CA MET A 66 -2.03 12.99 8.27
C MET A 66 -1.17 13.40 7.08
N ASN A 67 -1.76 13.92 5.99
CA ASN A 67 -1.01 14.46 4.86
C ASN A 67 -0.22 15.73 5.25
N GLU A 68 -0.77 16.56 6.13
CA GLU A 68 -0.07 17.71 6.69
C GLU A 68 1.17 17.27 7.47
N PHE A 69 1.04 16.31 8.39
CA PHE A 69 2.19 15.75 9.12
C PHE A 69 3.22 15.09 8.20
N TYR A 70 2.77 14.40 7.15
CA TYR A 70 3.65 13.85 6.12
C TYR A 70 4.49 14.96 5.45
N LYS A 71 3.85 16.05 5.04
CA LYS A 71 4.49 17.19 4.38
C LYS A 71 5.41 17.99 5.30
N GLN A 72 5.07 18.11 6.57
CA GLN A 72 5.94 18.70 7.59
C GLN A 72 7.18 17.83 7.85
N GLY A 73 7.15 16.58 7.40
CA GLY A 73 8.21 15.61 7.58
C GLY A 73 8.17 15.04 8.98
N TRP A 74 7.12 14.30 9.32
CA TRP A 74 6.98 13.63 10.63
C TRP A 74 8.23 12.84 11.03
N GLN A 75 9.03 12.37 10.07
CA GLN A 75 10.27 11.62 10.26
C GLN A 75 11.43 12.46 10.80
N ARG A 76 11.33 13.79 10.72
CA ARG A 76 12.41 14.69 11.15
C ARG A 76 12.53 14.74 12.66
N ALA A 77 13.73 15.02 13.16
CA ALA A 77 14.00 15.13 14.59
C ALA A 77 13.32 16.35 15.25
N ASP A 78 13.02 17.39 14.47
CA ASP A 78 12.39 18.64 14.91
C ASP A 78 10.87 18.65 14.74
N PHE A 79 10.25 17.51 14.43
CA PHE A 79 8.79 17.39 14.30
C PHE A 79 8.09 17.71 15.63
N ASN A 80 7.05 18.53 15.57
CA ASN A 80 6.31 18.98 16.75
C ASN A 80 5.35 17.89 17.27
N ILE A 81 5.89 16.95 18.04
CA ILE A 81 5.12 15.81 18.55
C ILE A 81 4.02 16.22 19.55
N VAL A 82 4.17 17.37 20.21
CA VAL A 82 3.17 17.89 21.16
C VAL A 82 1.89 18.27 20.42
N GLU A 83 2.03 19.07 19.36
CA GLU A 83 0.90 19.45 18.50
C GLU A 83 0.27 18.23 17.84
N ALA A 84 1.08 17.27 17.39
CA ALA A 84 0.55 16.05 16.81
C ALA A 84 -0.28 15.24 17.82
N LYS A 85 0.13 15.18 19.09
CA LYS A 85 -0.65 14.52 20.15
C LYS A 85 -2.01 15.20 20.34
N GLU A 86 -2.05 16.53 20.42
CA GLU A 86 -3.30 17.28 20.59
C GLU A 86 -4.30 16.97 19.46
N VAL A 87 -3.80 16.90 18.24
CA VAL A 87 -4.60 16.50 17.07
C VAL A 87 -5.07 15.05 17.22
N ILE A 88 -4.18 14.10 17.52
CA ILE A 88 -4.54 12.69 17.70
C ILE A 88 -5.64 12.52 18.76
N ASP A 89 -5.49 13.18 19.90
CA ASP A 89 -6.45 13.10 21.01
C ASP A 89 -7.83 13.61 20.60
N ALA A 90 -7.89 14.69 19.80
CA ALA A 90 -9.14 15.23 19.30
C ALA A 90 -9.86 14.27 18.33
N PHE A 91 -9.12 13.53 17.51
CA PHE A 91 -9.69 12.59 16.53
C PHE A 91 -10.22 11.29 17.14
N ILE A 92 -9.79 10.88 18.32
CA ILE A 92 -10.26 9.64 18.97
C ILE A 92 -11.80 9.60 19.12
N PRO A 93 -12.45 10.58 19.79
CA PRO A 93 -13.91 10.56 19.93
C PRO A 93 -14.64 10.66 18.59
N GLU A 94 -14.15 11.45 17.65
CA GLU A 94 -14.75 11.61 16.31
C GLU A 94 -14.71 10.28 15.54
N THR A 95 -13.56 9.59 15.56
CA THR A 95 -13.41 8.30 14.89
C THR A 95 -14.32 7.25 15.53
N LYS A 96 -14.45 7.25 16.85
CA LYS A 96 -15.37 6.35 17.55
C LYS A 96 -16.82 6.56 17.11
N GLU A 97 -17.26 7.81 16.97
CA GLU A 97 -18.59 8.12 16.47
C GLU A 97 -18.77 7.67 15.01
N ALA A 98 -17.77 7.85 14.16
CA ALA A 98 -17.80 7.38 12.78
C ALA A 98 -17.93 5.85 12.68
N VAL A 99 -17.28 5.09 13.57
CA VAL A 99 -17.43 3.62 13.65
C VAL A 99 -18.88 3.20 13.93
N GLU A 100 -19.59 3.94 14.78
CA GLU A 100 -20.99 3.66 15.12
C GLU A 100 -21.93 3.88 13.92
N HIS A 101 -21.61 4.86 13.08
CA HIS A 101 -22.42 5.23 11.91
C HIS A 101 -22.03 4.49 10.63
N ALA A 102 -20.86 3.85 10.56
CA ALA A 102 -20.42 3.14 9.37
C ALA A 102 -21.30 1.93 9.05
N GLU A 103 -22.01 2.01 7.92
CA GLU A 103 -22.95 0.97 7.47
C GLU A 103 -22.24 -0.23 6.84
N LYS A 104 -21.18 0.04 6.08
CA LYS A 104 -20.42 -0.99 5.35
C LYS A 104 -19.44 -1.71 6.29
N PRO A 105 -19.46 -3.05 6.41
CA PRO A 105 -18.62 -3.78 7.35
C PRO A 105 -17.11 -3.55 7.18
N HIS A 106 -16.62 -3.42 5.94
CA HIS A 106 -15.19 -3.16 5.68
C HIS A 106 -14.78 -1.74 6.09
N VAL A 107 -15.63 -0.74 5.85
CA VAL A 107 -15.41 0.65 6.28
C VAL A 107 -15.41 0.74 7.79
N LYS A 108 -16.39 0.10 8.45
CA LYS A 108 -16.46 0.03 9.91
C LYS A 108 -15.21 -0.58 10.52
N ARG A 109 -14.67 -1.65 9.91
CA ARG A 109 -13.44 -2.28 10.36
C ARG A 109 -12.23 -1.37 10.20
N ASP A 110 -12.09 -0.70 9.06
CA ASP A 110 -10.99 0.25 8.85
C ASP A 110 -11.05 1.42 9.83
N LEU A 111 -12.24 1.97 10.11
CA LEU A 111 -12.40 3.03 11.11
C LEU A 111 -12.10 2.54 12.53
N GLN A 112 -12.41 1.28 12.86
CA GLN A 112 -12.02 0.68 14.13
C GLN A 112 -10.49 0.54 14.20
N ASP A 113 -9.84 0.09 13.13
CA ASP A 113 -8.38 -0.01 13.06
C ASP A 113 -7.72 1.38 13.22
N VAL A 114 -8.31 2.43 12.64
CA VAL A 114 -7.89 3.83 12.85
C VAL A 114 -8.08 4.25 14.31
N HIS A 115 -9.24 4.03 14.90
CA HIS A 115 -9.53 4.38 16.29
C HIS A 115 -8.54 3.72 17.26
N ASP A 116 -8.29 2.42 17.08
CA ASP A 116 -7.38 1.65 17.92
C ASP A 116 -5.95 2.17 17.78
N ARG A 117 -5.50 2.48 16.56
CA ARG A 117 -4.18 3.10 16.32
C ARG A 117 -4.06 4.48 16.95
N LEU A 118 -5.05 5.34 16.82
CA LEU A 118 -5.05 6.66 17.45
C LEU A 118 -4.97 6.54 18.98
N THR A 119 -5.77 5.65 19.57
CA THR A 119 -5.80 5.42 21.02
C THR A 119 -4.47 4.87 21.54
N THR A 120 -3.92 3.86 20.87
CA THR A 120 -2.62 3.28 21.22
C THR A 120 -1.52 4.32 21.09
N PHE A 121 -1.49 5.07 20.00
CA PHE A 121 -0.47 6.08 19.77
C PHE A 121 -0.55 7.21 20.78
N SER A 122 -1.75 7.74 21.06
CA SER A 122 -1.97 8.74 22.11
C SER A 122 -1.41 8.29 23.46
N LYS A 123 -1.72 7.06 23.88
CA LYS A 123 -1.21 6.48 25.13
C LYS A 123 0.31 6.38 25.14
N GLN A 124 0.93 5.93 24.05
CA GLN A 124 2.39 5.85 24.00
C GLN A 124 3.05 7.24 24.02
N LEU A 125 2.42 8.25 23.43
CA LEU A 125 2.89 9.63 23.52
C LEU A 125 2.78 10.14 24.97
N GLU A 126 1.71 9.82 25.71
CA GLU A 126 1.60 10.15 27.15
C GLU A 126 2.73 9.55 27.97
N GLU A 127 3.07 8.28 27.70
CA GLU A 127 4.14 7.57 28.38
C GLU A 127 5.54 8.04 27.96
N ASN A 128 5.70 8.45 26.69
CA ASN A 128 6.96 8.88 26.11
C ASN A 128 6.77 10.00 25.06
N MET A 129 6.68 11.24 25.53
CA MET A 129 6.64 12.45 24.68
C MET A 129 7.94 12.70 23.88
N LYS A 130 8.92 11.80 23.93
CA LYS A 130 10.17 11.84 23.15
C LYS A 130 10.26 10.71 22.13
N MET A 131 9.14 10.04 21.83
CA MET A 131 9.09 9.02 20.76
C MET A 131 9.64 9.61 19.44
N ALA A 132 10.61 8.93 18.86
CA ALA A 132 11.32 9.39 17.68
C ALA A 132 11.78 8.21 16.82
N GLY A 133 12.14 8.50 15.57
CA GLY A 133 12.61 7.48 14.62
C GLY A 133 11.52 6.49 14.25
N LEU A 134 11.92 5.24 14.01
CA LEU A 134 11.07 4.19 13.41
C LEU A 134 9.74 4.00 14.13
N GLU A 135 9.71 4.01 15.47
CA GLU A 135 8.47 3.80 16.23
C GLU A 135 7.42 4.87 15.91
N ARG A 136 7.82 6.15 15.96
CA ARG A 136 6.92 7.27 15.61
C ARG A 136 6.51 7.20 14.15
N ASP A 137 7.47 6.90 13.27
CA ASP A 137 7.27 6.88 11.83
C ASP A 137 6.28 5.78 11.44
N ASP A 138 6.31 4.62 12.09
CA ASP A 138 5.39 3.51 11.89
C ASP A 138 3.94 3.88 12.27
N HIS A 139 3.75 4.62 13.37
CA HIS A 139 2.43 5.09 13.78
C HIS A 139 1.82 6.05 12.76
N PHE A 140 2.57 7.10 12.37
CA PHE A 140 2.07 8.06 11.38
C PHE A 140 1.89 7.44 10.00
N ALA A 141 2.85 6.63 9.54
CA ALA A 141 2.74 5.96 8.24
C ALA A 141 1.54 5.02 8.20
N GLY A 142 1.28 4.27 9.28
CA GLY A 142 0.10 3.41 9.38
C GLY A 142 -1.21 4.18 9.28
N LEU A 143 -1.36 5.26 10.06
CA LEU A 143 -2.54 6.13 10.01
C LEU A 143 -2.71 6.79 8.64
N TYR A 144 -1.63 7.33 8.07
CA TYR A 144 -1.67 7.99 6.77
C TYR A 144 -2.09 7.03 5.65
N ARG A 145 -1.55 5.81 5.62
CA ARG A 145 -1.93 4.79 4.62
C ARG A 145 -3.42 4.45 4.70
N LEU A 146 -3.96 4.26 5.90
CA LEU A 146 -5.39 3.98 6.11
C LEU A 146 -6.27 5.14 5.64
N TYR A 147 -5.98 6.37 6.07
CA TYR A 147 -6.75 7.53 5.64
C TYR A 147 -6.63 7.80 4.14
N ARG A 148 -5.46 7.54 3.53
CA ARG A 148 -5.25 7.65 2.08
C ARG A 148 -6.14 6.66 1.32
N ASP A 149 -6.19 5.41 1.76
CA ASP A 149 -7.06 4.40 1.15
C ASP A 149 -8.54 4.76 1.29
N LEU A 150 -8.99 5.16 2.48
CA LEU A 150 -10.38 5.54 2.72
C LEU A 150 -10.77 6.78 1.91
N ASN A 151 -9.89 7.77 1.82
CA ASN A 151 -10.12 8.97 1.01
C ASN A 151 -10.20 8.64 -0.49
N TYR A 152 -9.39 7.69 -0.97
CA TYR A 152 -9.43 7.24 -2.35
C TYR A 152 -10.70 6.43 -2.65
N TYR A 153 -10.93 5.34 -1.92
CA TYR A 153 -11.96 4.36 -2.24
C TYR A 153 -13.37 4.78 -1.83
N ILE A 154 -13.53 5.49 -0.71
CA ILE A 154 -14.85 5.92 -0.23
C ILE A 154 -15.22 7.30 -0.79
N ARG A 155 -14.26 8.24 -0.75
CA ARG A 155 -14.51 9.61 -1.21
C ARG A 155 -14.16 9.84 -2.67
N GLY A 156 -13.57 8.88 -3.38
CA GLY A 156 -13.22 9.03 -4.80
C GLY A 156 -12.25 10.20 -5.07
N SER A 157 -11.39 10.54 -4.11
CA SER A 157 -10.33 11.53 -4.29
C SER A 157 -9.14 10.85 -4.96
N ALA A 158 -8.85 11.27 -6.19
CA ALA A 158 -7.73 10.76 -6.99
C ALA A 158 -6.46 11.62 -6.85
N ASP A 159 -6.39 12.47 -5.82
CA ASP A 159 -5.27 13.39 -5.61
C ASP A 159 -3.97 12.67 -5.23
N THR A 160 -4.10 11.45 -4.69
CA THR A 160 -2.98 10.56 -4.37
C THR A 160 -3.34 9.12 -4.69
N GLU A 161 -2.39 8.36 -5.21
CA GLU A 161 -2.54 6.91 -5.38
C GLU A 161 -2.80 6.23 -4.03
N PRO A 162 -3.66 5.20 -3.95
CA PRO A 162 -3.95 4.49 -2.71
C PRO A 162 -2.75 3.64 -2.26
N ALA A 163 -2.67 3.32 -0.97
CA ALA A 163 -1.65 2.43 -0.39
C ALA A 163 -2.04 0.94 -0.43
N ASN A 164 -3.31 0.67 -0.71
CA ASN A 164 -3.89 -0.67 -0.87
C ASN A 164 -3.69 -1.57 0.34
N SER A 165 -3.79 -0.97 1.52
CA SER A 165 -3.50 -1.59 2.82
C SER A 165 -4.76 -1.83 3.67
N SER A 166 -5.84 -1.12 3.40
CA SER A 166 -7.10 -1.20 4.14
C SER A 166 -8.00 -2.38 3.72
N ASN A 167 -8.95 -2.75 4.58
CA ASN A 167 -10.00 -3.71 4.26
C ASN A 167 -10.90 -3.20 3.12
N THR A 168 -11.13 -1.89 3.04
CA THR A 168 -11.84 -1.26 1.92
C THR A 168 -11.08 -1.46 0.61
N ALA A 169 -9.76 -1.21 0.59
CA ALA A 169 -8.95 -1.49 -0.60
C ALA A 169 -9.04 -2.95 -1.03
N HIS A 170 -9.03 -3.89 -0.07
CA HIS A 170 -9.22 -5.32 -0.35
C HIS A 170 -10.53 -5.61 -1.07
N VAL A 171 -11.65 -5.04 -0.59
CA VAL A 171 -12.97 -5.21 -1.22
C VAL A 171 -12.97 -4.65 -2.64
N HIS A 172 -12.37 -3.49 -2.87
CA HIS A 172 -12.30 -2.88 -4.20
C HIS A 172 -11.40 -3.69 -5.15
N MET A 173 -10.21 -4.10 -4.73
CA MET A 173 -9.31 -4.96 -5.53
C MET A 173 -9.98 -6.29 -5.88
N LYS A 174 -10.68 -6.90 -4.93
CA LYS A 174 -11.43 -8.14 -5.17
C LYS A 174 -12.51 -7.95 -6.22
N LYS A 175 -13.33 -6.90 -6.10
CA LYS A 175 -14.37 -6.58 -7.09
C LYS A 175 -13.78 -6.31 -8.46
N ALA A 176 -12.69 -5.53 -8.54
CA ALA A 176 -12.01 -5.24 -9.79
C ALA A 176 -11.51 -6.53 -10.48
N LEU A 177 -10.98 -7.49 -9.71
CA LEU A 177 -10.62 -8.81 -10.24
C LEU A 177 -11.83 -9.60 -10.73
N GLU A 178 -12.92 -9.63 -9.96
CA GLU A 178 -14.13 -10.38 -10.29
C GLU A 178 -14.87 -9.82 -11.51
N ASN A 179 -14.83 -8.49 -11.70
CA ASN A 179 -15.42 -7.80 -12.84
C ASN A 179 -14.48 -7.73 -14.04
N GLY A 180 -13.20 -8.07 -13.88
CA GLY A 180 -12.19 -7.96 -14.94
C GLY A 180 -11.76 -6.52 -15.25
N GLU A 181 -11.90 -5.61 -14.29
CA GLU A 181 -11.50 -4.19 -14.34
C GLU A 181 -10.02 -3.97 -14.00
N VAL A 182 -9.29 -5.03 -13.63
CA VAL A 182 -7.83 -4.98 -13.50
C VAL A 182 -7.14 -5.01 -14.86
N ALA A 183 -5.85 -4.64 -14.88
CA ALA A 183 -5.01 -4.75 -16.06
C ALA A 183 -5.06 -6.16 -16.68
N ARG A 184 -4.99 -6.23 -18.01
CA ARG A 184 -5.16 -7.47 -18.77
C ARG A 184 -4.19 -8.57 -18.32
N ASP A 185 -2.94 -8.24 -18.08
CA ASP A 185 -1.92 -9.18 -17.63
C ASP A 185 -2.24 -9.76 -16.25
N VAL A 186 -2.76 -8.95 -15.33
CA VAL A 186 -3.20 -9.38 -13.99
C VAL A 186 -4.37 -10.37 -14.13
N ARG A 187 -5.37 -10.02 -14.93
CA ARG A 187 -6.54 -10.87 -15.19
C ARG A 187 -6.15 -12.19 -15.85
N ASP A 188 -5.33 -12.12 -16.89
CA ASP A 188 -4.92 -13.30 -17.66
C ASP A 188 -4.07 -14.22 -16.76
N ALA A 189 -3.18 -13.68 -15.92
CA ALA A 189 -2.45 -14.46 -14.91
C ALA A 189 -3.40 -15.09 -13.88
N PHE A 190 -4.37 -14.34 -13.36
CA PHE A 190 -5.31 -14.86 -12.36
C PHE A 190 -6.10 -16.07 -12.88
N ASN A 191 -6.52 -16.01 -14.14
CA ASN A 191 -7.29 -17.07 -14.80
C ASN A 191 -6.48 -18.35 -15.08
N LEU A 192 -5.14 -18.26 -15.10
CA LEU A 192 -4.27 -19.42 -15.26
C LEU A 192 -4.10 -20.22 -13.95
N LEU A 193 -4.43 -19.63 -12.81
CA LEU A 193 -4.27 -20.28 -11.51
C LEU A 193 -5.40 -21.28 -11.23
N PRO A 194 -5.12 -22.35 -10.46
CA PRO A 194 -6.18 -23.23 -9.94
C PRO A 194 -7.24 -22.46 -9.15
N ARG A 195 -8.50 -22.92 -9.20
CA ARG A 195 -9.64 -22.23 -8.58
C ARG A 195 -9.48 -22.01 -7.07
N ASP A 196 -8.92 -22.98 -6.37
CA ASP A 196 -8.68 -22.92 -4.93
C ASP A 196 -7.59 -21.88 -4.58
N ILE A 197 -6.63 -21.67 -5.47
CA ILE A 197 -5.62 -20.61 -5.36
C ILE A 197 -6.24 -19.24 -5.67
N GLN A 198 -7.08 -19.14 -6.70
CA GLN A 198 -7.85 -17.92 -6.98
C GLN A 198 -8.71 -17.50 -5.77
N GLU A 199 -9.42 -18.45 -5.17
CA GLU A 199 -10.21 -18.22 -3.95
C GLU A 199 -9.34 -17.84 -2.75
N TYR A 200 -8.15 -18.44 -2.63
CA TYR A 200 -7.20 -18.09 -1.58
C TYR A 200 -6.73 -16.64 -1.73
N LEU A 201 -6.24 -16.24 -2.91
CA LEU A 201 -5.79 -14.88 -3.18
C LEU A 201 -6.87 -13.84 -2.86
N LYS A 202 -8.13 -14.10 -3.25
CA LYS A 202 -9.24 -13.16 -3.03
C LYS A 202 -9.75 -13.04 -1.59
N ASN A 203 -9.47 -14.02 -0.73
CA ASN A 203 -10.14 -14.09 0.58
C ASN A 203 -9.18 -14.21 1.76
N ASP A 204 -7.88 -14.43 1.53
CA ASP A 204 -6.89 -14.60 2.60
C ASP A 204 -6.58 -13.30 3.34
N SER A 205 -5.85 -12.38 2.71
CA SER A 205 -5.48 -11.11 3.31
C SER A 205 -5.36 -10.00 2.27
N VAL A 206 -5.51 -8.75 2.71
CA VAL A 206 -5.30 -7.57 1.86
C VAL A 206 -3.90 -7.62 1.24
N HIS A 207 -2.90 -7.99 2.03
CA HIS A 207 -1.51 -8.08 1.61
C HIS A 207 -1.34 -9.13 0.50
N THR A 208 -1.90 -10.33 0.67
CA THR A 208 -1.83 -11.42 -0.33
C THR A 208 -2.43 -10.97 -1.66
N LEU A 209 -3.62 -10.36 -1.64
CA LEU A 209 -4.25 -9.88 -2.87
C LEU A 209 -3.48 -8.73 -3.50
N ARG A 210 -3.03 -7.76 -2.69
CA ARG A 210 -2.22 -6.63 -3.16
C ARG A 210 -0.95 -7.12 -3.84
N MET A 211 -0.22 -8.05 -3.23
CA MET A 211 0.99 -8.64 -3.81
C MET A 211 0.70 -9.25 -5.19
N PHE A 212 -0.43 -9.94 -5.34
CA PHE A 212 -0.85 -10.42 -6.65
C PHE A 212 -1.14 -9.27 -7.63
N VAL A 213 -1.96 -8.29 -7.25
CA VAL A 213 -2.39 -7.22 -8.17
C VAL A 213 -1.22 -6.32 -8.58
N GLU A 214 -0.33 -5.97 -7.66
CA GLU A 214 0.69 -4.93 -7.88
C GLU A 214 2.08 -5.48 -8.25
N SER A 215 2.44 -6.68 -7.82
CA SER A 215 3.80 -7.21 -8.02
C SER A 215 3.89 -8.16 -9.21
N ASP A 216 4.41 -7.66 -10.33
CA ASP A 216 4.77 -8.46 -11.50
C ASP A 216 5.67 -9.66 -11.14
N GLY A 217 6.63 -9.42 -10.24
CA GLY A 217 7.59 -10.44 -9.81
C GLY A 217 6.88 -11.59 -9.08
N PHE A 218 5.98 -11.25 -8.15
CA PHE A 218 5.18 -12.25 -7.45
C PHE A 218 4.25 -13.00 -8.41
N ARG A 219 3.53 -12.30 -9.29
CA ARG A 219 2.66 -12.94 -10.29
C ARG A 219 3.43 -13.93 -11.16
N LYS A 220 4.58 -13.51 -11.72
CA LYS A 220 5.40 -14.37 -12.58
C LYS A 220 5.90 -15.60 -11.82
N ALA A 221 6.42 -15.41 -10.62
CA ALA A 221 6.89 -16.52 -9.80
C ALA A 221 5.77 -17.51 -9.47
N LEU A 222 4.58 -17.01 -9.13
CA LEU A 222 3.42 -17.86 -8.83
C LEU A 222 2.96 -18.68 -10.06
N ILE A 223 2.94 -18.07 -11.24
CA ILE A 223 2.60 -18.75 -12.50
C ILE A 223 3.66 -19.78 -12.89
N ASP A 224 4.93 -19.48 -12.68
CA ASP A 224 6.02 -20.42 -12.97
C ASP A 224 6.01 -21.59 -11.98
N MET A 225 5.68 -21.36 -10.71
CA MET A 225 5.45 -22.43 -9.74
C MET A 225 4.32 -23.35 -10.17
N GLU A 226 3.19 -22.80 -10.63
CA GLU A 226 2.09 -23.60 -11.15
C GLU A 226 2.49 -24.46 -12.36
N LYS A 227 3.33 -23.93 -13.26
CA LYS A 227 3.81 -24.71 -14.41
C LYS A 227 4.79 -25.83 -14.05
N GLN A 228 5.51 -25.68 -12.94
CA GLN A 228 6.59 -26.61 -12.53
C GLN A 228 6.09 -27.69 -11.57
N GLN A 229 5.01 -27.44 -10.84
CA GLN A 229 4.47 -28.34 -9.84
C GLN A 229 3.25 -29.09 -10.38
N ASP A 230 3.03 -30.30 -9.87
CA ASP A 230 1.85 -31.11 -10.22
C ASP A 230 0.59 -30.55 -9.54
N VAL A 231 0.75 -29.93 -8.36
CA VAL A 231 -0.32 -29.27 -7.61
C VAL A 231 0.24 -28.09 -6.82
N LEU A 232 -0.13 -26.86 -7.20
CA LEU A 232 0.12 -25.66 -6.40
C LEU A 232 -0.82 -25.60 -5.19
N LYS A 233 -0.28 -25.35 -3.99
CA LYS A 233 -1.05 -25.26 -2.73
C LYS A 233 -0.97 -23.86 -2.13
N LYS A 234 -1.92 -23.56 -1.24
CA LYS A 234 -1.99 -22.29 -0.50
C LYS A 234 -0.71 -21.99 0.30
N GLN A 235 -0.10 -23.04 0.90
CA GLN A 235 1.17 -22.90 1.62
C GLN A 235 2.33 -22.48 0.71
N ASP A 236 2.30 -22.85 -0.57
CA ASP A 236 3.34 -22.47 -1.52
C ASP A 236 3.24 -20.97 -1.83
N VAL A 237 2.02 -20.45 -1.96
CA VAL A 237 1.76 -19.00 -2.12
C VAL A 237 2.27 -18.23 -0.90
N ALA A 238 1.92 -18.66 0.32
CA ALA A 238 2.37 -18.03 1.54
C ALA A 238 3.91 -18.06 1.69
N SER A 239 4.55 -19.18 1.30
CA SER A 239 6.00 -19.31 1.32
C SER A 239 6.67 -18.38 0.30
N LEU A 240 6.06 -18.20 -0.88
CA LEU A 240 6.54 -17.29 -1.90
C LEU A 240 6.47 -15.82 -1.44
N ILE A 241 5.38 -15.43 -0.76
CA ILE A 241 5.26 -14.09 -0.17
C ILE A 241 6.42 -13.84 0.80
N GLY A 242 6.61 -14.73 1.78
CA GLY A 242 7.69 -14.58 2.76
C GLY A 242 9.08 -14.52 2.11
N ALA A 243 9.34 -15.34 1.09
CA ALA A 243 10.60 -15.31 0.36
C ALA A 243 10.85 -14.00 -0.40
N ILE A 244 9.80 -13.34 -0.91
CA ILE A 244 9.93 -12.04 -1.57
C ILE A 244 10.21 -10.95 -0.54
N GLU A 245 9.48 -10.95 0.58
CA GLU A 245 9.67 -9.99 1.66
C GLU A 245 11.08 -10.06 2.25
N ASP A 246 11.58 -11.27 2.56
CA ASP A 246 12.94 -11.46 3.07
C ASP A 246 14.02 -10.93 2.10
N ASN A 247 13.79 -11.08 0.78
CA ASN A 247 14.68 -10.58 -0.25
C ASN A 247 14.58 -9.05 -0.46
N GLN A 248 13.48 -8.42 -0.06
CA GLN A 248 13.34 -6.96 -0.07
C GLN A 248 13.99 -6.35 1.16
N THR A 249 13.72 -6.89 2.35
CA THR A 249 14.32 -6.44 3.62
C THR A 249 15.85 -6.53 3.58
N SER A 250 16.40 -7.63 3.06
CA SER A 250 17.86 -7.78 2.92
C SER A 250 18.51 -6.78 1.94
N LYS A 251 17.75 -6.22 1.00
CA LYS A 251 18.25 -5.15 0.10
C LYS A 251 18.19 -3.78 0.75
N GLU A 252 17.18 -3.51 1.56
CA GLU A 252 17.04 -2.24 2.29
C GLU A 252 18.03 -2.15 3.46
N ASP A 253 18.32 -3.26 4.15
CA ASP A 253 19.33 -3.34 5.23
C ASP A 253 20.79 -3.25 4.74
N THR A 254 21.02 -3.30 3.41
CA THR A 254 22.36 -3.21 2.80
C THR A 254 22.68 -1.80 2.28
N ILE A 255 21.80 -0.80 2.49
CA ILE A 255 21.99 0.60 2.08
C ILE A 255 22.40 1.47 3.26
#